data_AF-A0A9D6H1M7-F1
#
_entry.id   AF-A0A9D6H1M7-F1
#
_cell.length_a   1.000
_cell.length_b   1.000
_cell.length_c   1.000
_cell.angle_alpha   90.00
_cell.angle_beta   90.00
_cell.angle_gamma   90.00
#
_symmetry.space_group_name_H-M   'P 1'
#
loop_
_entity.id
_entity.type
_entity.pdbx_description
1 polymer ?
#
loop_
_entity_poly.entity_id
_entity_poly.type
_entity_poly.pdbx_seq_one_letter_code
_entity_poly.pdbx_strand_id
1 'polypeptide(L)'
;MFSNTLVTTEDLAAHLEDPNWIILDCRFTLTDPAAGREAYEKAHIPGARYVHLDDDLSAPATDATGRHPLPDPQALTEKLCAWGVGVNKQVVVYDDSYGAMAVRLWWMMRWLGHPGVALLDGGYPKWLREKRPVDADRPIPHKAACACLPEPTQIVGADEVMHASRSGEQLIIDARPDRRFSGEYEPLDPVAGHVPGAINYPFDENLDVDGTFLPPEALRENYQALLKGKPAWQVIHMCGSGVTACHNILAMEIAGLPGSRLYPGSWSEWIRDPARPVATGE
;
A
#
# COMPACT_ATOMS: atom_id res chain seq x y z
N MET A 1 -0.36 16.09 17.31
CA MET A 1 -0.99 15.98 15.98
C MET A 1 -0.31 14.80 15.31
N PHE A 2 -1.06 13.86 14.73
CA PHE A 2 -0.45 12.69 14.07
C PHE A 2 -0.06 13.04 12.64
N SER A 3 1.02 12.42 12.15
CA SER A 3 1.29 12.32 10.72
C SER A 3 0.44 11.20 10.13
N ASN A 4 -0.28 11.52 9.04
CA ASN A 4 -1.25 10.63 8.40
C ASN A 4 -0.86 10.21 6.97
N THR A 5 0.25 10.73 6.44
CA THR A 5 0.77 10.41 5.10
C THR A 5 2.23 9.99 5.18
N LEU A 6 3.16 10.94 5.37
CA LEU A 6 4.60 10.71 5.39
C LEU A 6 5.24 11.15 6.70
N VAL A 7 6.33 10.49 7.07
CA VAL A 7 7.30 10.96 8.06
C VAL A 7 8.69 10.89 7.46
N THR A 8 9.54 11.87 7.80
CA THR A 8 10.92 11.84 7.33
C THR A 8 11.76 10.87 8.17
N THR A 9 12.90 10.45 7.63
CA THR A 9 13.91 9.69 8.36
C THR A 9 14.48 10.47 9.55
N GLU A 10 14.51 11.81 9.48
CA GLU A 10 14.89 12.69 10.59
C GLU A 10 13.86 12.66 11.71
N ASP A 11 12.58 12.84 11.37
CA ASP A 11 11.48 12.80 12.34
C ASP A 11 11.44 11.45 13.05
N LEU A 12 11.55 10.35 12.31
CA LEU A 12 11.56 9.02 12.91
C LEU A 12 12.77 8.83 13.85
N ALA A 13 13.96 9.28 13.43
CA ALA A 13 15.16 9.18 14.26
C ALA A 13 15.05 9.94 15.59
N ALA A 14 14.35 11.08 15.59
CA ALA A 14 14.09 11.84 16.81
C ALA A 14 13.12 11.15 17.79
N HIS A 15 12.39 10.12 17.35
CA HIS A 15 11.35 9.44 18.12
C HIS A 15 11.61 7.94 18.34
N LEU A 16 12.82 7.43 18.07
CA LEU A 16 13.15 6.00 18.25
C LEU A 16 12.89 5.48 19.67
N GLU A 17 13.08 6.33 20.69
CA GLU A 17 12.87 5.99 22.09
C GLU A 17 11.47 6.36 22.60
N ASP A 18 10.61 6.96 21.77
CA ASP A 18 9.26 7.35 22.17
C ASP A 18 8.32 6.12 22.14
N PRO A 19 7.79 5.67 23.29
CA PRO A 19 6.87 4.53 23.32
C PRO A 19 5.51 4.82 22.65
N ASN A 20 5.26 6.05 22.21
CA ASN A 20 4.09 6.41 21.41
C ASN A 20 4.27 6.23 19.91
N TRP A 21 5.49 5.92 19.47
CA TRP A 21 5.82 5.62 18.07
C TRP A 21 6.00 4.12 17.90
N ILE A 22 5.25 3.55 16.95
CA ILE A 22 5.26 2.14 16.61
C ILE A 22 5.85 2.03 15.21
N ILE A 23 6.96 1.31 15.10
CA ILE A 23 7.66 1.13 13.82
C ILE A 23 7.35 -0.28 13.31
N LEU A 24 6.85 -0.38 12.09
CA LEU A 24 6.48 -1.65 11.46
C LEU A 24 7.26 -1.81 10.15
N ASP A 25 8.03 -2.90 10.07
CA ASP A 25 8.82 -3.30 8.92
C ASP A 25 7.99 -4.23 8.04
N CYS A 26 7.68 -3.80 6.82
CA CYS A 26 6.87 -4.52 5.85
C CYS A 26 7.69 -4.95 4.62
N ARG A 27 9.02 -5.12 4.76
CA ARG A 27 9.86 -5.62 3.67
C ARG A 27 9.34 -6.96 3.16
N PHE A 28 9.22 -7.09 1.84
CA PHE A 28 8.69 -8.30 1.22
C PHE A 28 9.14 -8.42 -0.24
N THR A 29 9.44 -9.64 -0.67
CA THR A 29 9.81 -9.96 -2.06
C THR A 29 8.83 -10.99 -2.60
N LEU A 30 8.06 -10.64 -3.64
CA LEU A 30 7.02 -11.52 -4.21
C LEU A 30 7.54 -12.88 -4.68
N THR A 31 8.79 -12.94 -5.16
CA THR A 31 9.43 -14.18 -5.66
C THR A 31 10.16 -14.95 -4.57
N ASP A 32 10.32 -14.37 -3.38
CA ASP A 32 10.99 -14.97 -2.22
C ASP A 32 10.36 -14.44 -0.92
N PRO A 33 9.23 -15.04 -0.46
CA PRO A 33 8.51 -14.56 0.71
C PRO A 33 9.33 -14.54 2.02
N ALA A 34 10.39 -15.35 2.11
CA ALA A 34 11.25 -15.40 3.29
C ALA A 34 12.22 -14.20 3.38
N ALA A 35 12.60 -13.62 2.23
CA ALA A 35 13.65 -12.61 2.14
C ALA A 35 13.42 -11.40 3.06
N GLY A 36 12.18 -10.93 3.17
CA GLY A 36 11.83 -9.79 4.03
C GLY A 36 12.12 -10.05 5.51
N ARG A 37 11.74 -11.24 5.99
CA ARG A 37 11.96 -11.65 7.39
C ARG A 37 13.46 -11.85 7.66
N GLU A 38 14.16 -12.51 6.76
CA GLU A 38 15.61 -12.70 6.87
C GLU A 38 16.36 -11.36 6.90
N ALA A 39 15.94 -10.40 6.07
CA ALA A 39 16.51 -9.06 6.05
C ALA A 39 16.23 -8.29 7.36
N TYR A 40 15.02 -8.43 7.93
CA TYR A 40 14.67 -7.91 9.25
C TYR A 40 15.53 -8.48 10.36
N GLU A 41 15.66 -9.80 10.42
CA GLU A 41 16.46 -10.47 11.46
C GLU A 41 17.94 -10.11 11.41
N LYS A 42 18.45 -9.75 10.22
CA LYS A 42 19.82 -9.28 10.04
C LYS A 42 20.02 -7.84 10.51
N ALA A 43 19.14 -6.93 10.09
CA ALA A 43 19.19 -5.52 10.45
C ALA A 43 17.86 -4.81 10.11
N HIS A 44 17.36 -4.01 11.04
CA HIS A 44 16.14 -3.20 10.88
C HIS A 44 16.27 -1.87 11.63
N ILE A 45 15.28 -0.98 11.48
CA ILE A 45 15.22 0.27 12.25
C ILE A 45 14.99 -0.08 13.73
N PRO A 46 15.73 0.51 14.70
CA PRO A 46 15.61 0.16 16.11
C PRO A 46 14.15 0.20 16.61
N GLY A 47 13.73 -0.86 17.30
CA GLY A 47 12.37 -0.99 17.82
C GLY A 47 11.30 -1.39 16.78
N ALA A 48 11.68 -1.61 15.52
CA ALA A 48 10.75 -2.08 14.49
C ALA A 48 10.27 -3.52 14.75
N ARG A 49 9.04 -3.80 14.29
CA ARG A 49 8.40 -5.12 14.33
C ARG A 49 8.11 -5.56 12.92
N TYR A 50 8.48 -6.78 12.58
CA TYR A 50 8.23 -7.32 11.24
C TYR A 50 6.76 -7.68 11.02
N VAL A 51 6.24 -7.32 9.85
CA VAL A 51 4.87 -7.56 9.40
C VAL A 51 4.92 -8.18 8.01
N HIS A 52 4.48 -9.43 7.88
CA HIS A 52 4.59 -10.19 6.64
C HIS A 52 3.38 -9.96 5.72
N LEU A 53 3.61 -9.74 4.41
CA LEU A 53 2.53 -9.48 3.47
C LEU A 53 1.49 -10.61 3.41
N ASP A 54 1.95 -11.86 3.26
CA ASP A 54 1.04 -13.01 3.16
C ASP A 54 0.44 -13.39 4.52
N ASP A 55 1.27 -13.61 5.54
CA ASP A 55 0.78 -14.09 6.84
C ASP A 55 -0.05 -13.05 7.60
N ASP A 56 0.27 -11.76 7.48
CA ASP A 56 -0.29 -10.69 8.32
C ASP A 56 -1.25 -9.75 7.60
N LEU A 57 -0.94 -9.39 6.35
CA LEU A 57 -1.70 -8.38 5.61
C LEU A 57 -2.64 -8.98 4.56
N SER A 58 -2.79 -10.31 4.55
CA SER A 58 -3.62 -11.03 3.61
C SER A 58 -4.41 -12.16 4.28
N ALA A 59 -5.61 -12.42 3.79
CA ALA A 59 -6.29 -13.69 4.04
C ALA A 59 -5.75 -14.78 3.07
N PRO A 60 -5.96 -16.07 3.39
CA PRO A 60 -5.65 -17.14 2.44
C PRO A 60 -6.37 -16.93 1.11
N ALA A 61 -5.63 -17.02 0.00
CA ALA A 61 -6.20 -16.97 -1.33
C ALA A 61 -7.12 -18.19 -1.59
N THR A 62 -8.22 -17.96 -2.29
CA THR A 62 -9.18 -18.98 -2.72
C THR A 62 -9.37 -18.92 -4.23
N ASP A 63 -10.13 -19.86 -4.80
CA ASP A 63 -10.49 -19.84 -6.22
C ASP A 63 -11.28 -18.60 -6.66
N ALA A 64 -11.91 -17.90 -5.72
CA ALA A 64 -12.74 -16.73 -5.98
C ALA A 64 -12.02 -15.39 -5.75
N THR A 65 -10.83 -15.37 -5.16
CA THR A 65 -10.18 -14.13 -4.69
C THR A 65 -8.84 -13.85 -5.39
N GLY A 66 -8.33 -12.62 -5.30
CA GLY A 66 -6.96 -12.31 -5.74
C GLY A 66 -5.85 -13.01 -4.93
N ARG A 67 -4.58 -12.71 -5.25
CA ARG A 67 -3.40 -13.25 -4.53
C ARG A 67 -3.27 -12.78 -3.09
N HIS A 68 -3.68 -11.54 -2.81
CA HIS A 68 -3.60 -10.93 -1.47
C HIS A 68 -4.96 -10.38 -1.05
N PRO A 69 -5.96 -11.25 -0.79
CA PRO A 69 -7.27 -10.82 -0.29
C PRO A 69 -7.12 -10.07 1.03
N LEU A 70 -8.02 -9.13 1.32
CA LEU A 70 -8.00 -8.46 2.63
C LEU A 70 -8.26 -9.49 3.75
N PRO A 71 -7.52 -9.42 4.87
CA PRO A 71 -7.80 -10.23 6.04
C PRO A 71 -9.12 -9.80 6.68
N ASP A 72 -9.66 -10.67 7.53
CA ASP A 72 -10.76 -10.30 8.40
C ASP A 72 -10.39 -9.05 9.24
N PRO A 73 -11.24 -8.01 9.28
CA PRO A 73 -10.93 -6.78 10.01
C PRO A 73 -10.63 -6.99 11.50
N GLN A 74 -11.34 -7.93 12.16
CA GLN A 74 -11.13 -8.21 13.56
C GLN A 74 -9.80 -8.93 13.78
N ALA A 75 -9.47 -9.92 12.94
CA ALA A 75 -8.18 -10.61 12.99
C ALA A 75 -6.99 -9.65 12.79
N LEU A 76 -7.08 -8.72 11.84
CA LEU A 76 -6.04 -7.71 11.65
C LEU A 76 -5.93 -6.75 12.84
N THR A 77 -7.07 -6.36 13.43
CA THR A 77 -7.11 -5.51 14.63
C THR A 77 -6.43 -6.18 15.81
N GLU A 78 -6.66 -7.48 16.01
CA GLU A 78 -5.98 -8.25 17.05
C GLU A 78 -4.46 -8.27 16.87
N LYS A 79 -3.98 -8.40 15.62
CA LYS A 79 -2.54 -8.28 15.30
C LYS A 79 -2.00 -6.89 15.58
N LEU A 80 -2.66 -5.83 15.13
CA LEU A 80 -2.28 -4.44 15.40
C LEU A 80 -2.15 -4.17 16.91
N CYS A 81 -3.17 -4.56 17.67
CA CYS A 81 -3.17 -4.45 19.12
C CYS A 81 -2.02 -5.26 19.74
N ALA A 82 -1.74 -6.47 19.24
CA ALA A 82 -0.62 -7.29 19.71
C ALA A 82 0.75 -6.66 19.40
N TRP A 83 0.88 -5.89 18.32
CA TRP A 83 2.08 -5.10 18.01
C TRP A 83 2.18 -3.78 18.80
N GLY A 84 1.22 -3.50 19.69
CA GLY A 84 1.21 -2.30 20.51
C GLY A 84 0.63 -1.07 19.83
N VAL A 85 -0.01 -1.23 18.66
CA VAL A 85 -0.83 -0.17 18.05
C VAL A 85 -2.03 0.05 18.98
N GLY A 86 -2.04 1.21 19.63
CA GLY A 86 -3.09 1.61 20.56
C GLY A 86 -3.70 2.93 20.15
N VAL A 87 -4.74 3.35 20.89
CA VAL A 87 -5.31 4.69 20.76
C VAL A 87 -4.20 5.74 20.96
N ASN A 88 -4.22 6.79 20.14
CA ASN A 88 -3.28 7.91 20.18
C ASN A 88 -1.80 7.56 19.93
N LYS A 89 -1.51 6.43 19.27
CA LYS A 89 -0.15 6.08 18.84
C LYS A 89 0.12 6.56 17.42
N GLN A 90 1.32 7.06 17.18
CA GLN A 90 1.83 7.27 15.83
C GLN A 90 2.40 5.94 15.33
N VAL A 91 1.97 5.49 14.17
CA VAL A 91 2.54 4.33 13.49
C VAL A 91 3.35 4.80 12.29
N VAL A 92 4.53 4.21 12.12
CA VAL A 92 5.40 4.41 10.97
C VAL A 92 5.61 3.06 10.32
N VAL A 93 5.18 2.93 9.08
CA VAL A 93 5.39 1.74 8.26
C VAL A 93 6.53 2.02 7.28
N TYR A 94 7.37 1.02 7.00
CA TYR A 94 8.43 1.15 6.00
C TYR A 94 8.73 -0.19 5.34
N ASP A 95 9.38 -0.13 4.18
CA ASP A 95 10.01 -1.28 3.53
C ASP A 95 11.34 -0.83 2.88
N ASP A 96 11.95 -1.70 2.09
CA ASP A 96 13.17 -1.47 1.30
C ASP A 96 12.92 -1.26 -0.20
N SER A 97 11.66 -1.08 -0.58
CA SER A 97 11.18 -0.90 -1.94
C SER A 97 10.40 0.42 -2.08
N TYR A 98 10.89 1.46 -1.41
CA TYR A 98 10.35 2.83 -1.45
C TYR A 98 8.86 2.93 -1.11
N GLY A 99 8.37 2.05 -0.23
CA GLY A 99 6.99 2.02 0.24
C GLY A 99 6.05 1.13 -0.56
N ALA A 100 6.53 0.44 -1.61
CA ALA A 100 5.70 -0.40 -2.48
C ALA A 100 4.91 -1.50 -1.73
N MET A 101 5.42 -1.98 -0.59
CA MET A 101 4.80 -3.03 0.24
C MET A 101 4.14 -2.42 1.48
N ALA A 102 4.87 -1.56 2.20
CA ALA A 102 4.45 -0.96 3.46
C ALA A 102 3.21 -0.08 3.33
N VAL A 103 3.01 0.55 2.18
CA VAL A 103 1.85 1.40 1.93
C VAL A 103 0.53 0.64 1.99
N ARG A 104 0.53 -0.69 1.77
CA ARG A 104 -0.66 -1.51 2.01
C ARG A 104 -1.09 -1.45 3.47
N LEU A 105 -0.16 -1.59 4.42
CA LEU A 105 -0.50 -1.51 5.84
C LEU A 105 -0.94 -0.09 6.24
N TRP A 106 -0.30 0.95 5.69
CA TRP A 106 -0.78 2.33 5.84
C TRP A 106 -2.25 2.47 5.44
N TRP A 107 -2.62 1.95 4.26
CA TRP A 107 -3.98 2.01 3.77
C TRP A 107 -4.94 1.18 4.65
N MET A 108 -4.56 -0.05 5.02
CA MET A 108 -5.40 -0.92 5.85
C MET A 108 -5.67 -0.32 7.24
N MET A 109 -4.69 0.34 7.85
CA MET A 109 -4.88 1.02 9.14
C MET A 109 -5.87 2.18 9.02
N ARG A 110 -5.79 2.98 7.96
CA ARG A 110 -6.78 4.02 7.66
C ARG A 110 -8.16 3.44 7.38
N TRP A 111 -8.22 2.32 6.64
CA TRP A 111 -9.45 1.58 6.38
C TRP A 111 -10.10 1.10 7.68
N LEU A 112 -9.31 0.63 8.65
CA LEU A 112 -9.77 0.25 9.99
C LEU A 112 -10.03 1.44 10.92
N GLY A 113 -9.94 2.69 10.43
CA GLY A 113 -10.24 3.88 11.23
C GLY A 113 -9.11 4.36 12.13
N HIS A 114 -7.86 3.91 11.92
CA HIS A 114 -6.67 4.42 12.62
C HIS A 114 -5.94 5.48 11.76
N PRO A 115 -6.13 6.79 12.02
CA PRO A 115 -5.56 7.84 11.19
C PRO A 115 -4.09 8.16 11.50
N GLY A 116 -3.58 7.73 12.66
CA GLY A 116 -2.22 8.01 13.12
C GLY A 116 -1.20 7.05 12.52
N VAL A 117 -1.12 6.98 11.19
CA VAL A 117 -0.22 6.12 10.45
C VAL A 117 0.43 6.89 9.30
N ALA A 118 1.74 6.74 9.14
CA ALA A 118 2.51 7.36 8.08
C ALA A 118 3.51 6.36 7.48
N LEU A 119 3.85 6.55 6.22
CA LEU A 119 4.93 5.84 5.54
C LEU A 119 6.25 6.59 5.78
N LEU A 120 7.34 5.84 6.02
CA LEU A 120 8.68 6.42 6.09
C LEU A 120 9.13 6.82 4.68
N ASP A 121 9.24 8.12 4.44
CA ASP A 121 9.58 8.66 3.13
C ASP A 121 11.03 8.32 2.73
N GLY A 122 11.21 7.69 1.57
CA GLY A 122 12.48 7.09 1.13
C GLY A 122 12.82 5.74 1.76
N GLY A 123 12.01 5.24 2.69
CA GLY A 123 12.10 3.91 3.29
C GLY A 123 13.44 3.57 3.96
N TYR A 124 13.69 2.28 4.11
CA TYR A 124 14.94 1.74 4.63
C TYR A 124 16.19 2.15 3.80
N PRO A 125 16.15 2.27 2.45
CA PRO A 125 17.31 2.65 1.66
C PRO A 125 17.81 4.06 2.02
N LYS A 126 16.90 5.03 2.17
CA LYS A 126 17.25 6.38 2.62
C LYS A 126 17.79 6.39 4.06
N TRP A 127 17.18 5.61 4.95
CA TRP A 127 17.65 5.44 6.33
C TRP A 127 19.11 4.99 6.40
N LEU A 128 19.49 3.98 5.60
CA LEU A 128 20.85 3.47 5.51
C LEU A 128 21.81 4.48 4.86
N ARG A 129 21.39 5.15 3.78
CA ARG A 129 22.18 6.17 3.08
C ARG A 129 22.56 7.34 3.99
N GLU A 130 21.66 7.70 4.90
CA GLU A 130 21.88 8.71 5.94
C GLU A 130 22.66 8.18 7.15
N LYS A 131 23.11 6.92 7.12
CA LYS A 131 23.90 6.27 8.18
C LYS A 131 23.21 6.29 9.54
N ARG A 132 21.88 6.17 9.55
CA ARG A 132 21.10 6.12 10.78
C ARG A 132 21.25 4.76 11.48
N PRO A 133 21.00 4.70 12.80
CA PRO A 133 21.18 3.46 13.57
C PRO A 133 20.33 2.32 13.04
N VAL A 134 20.86 1.10 13.11
CA VAL A 134 20.13 -0.15 12.83
C VAL A 134 20.33 -1.11 13.98
N ASP A 135 19.38 -2.02 14.16
CA ASP A 135 19.35 -3.00 15.23
C ASP A 135 19.06 -4.40 14.66
N ALA A 136 19.35 -5.43 15.44
CA ALA A 136 18.95 -6.81 15.21
C ALA A 136 18.11 -7.39 16.36
N ASP A 137 17.93 -6.63 17.45
CA ASP A 137 17.12 -7.03 18.59
C ASP A 137 15.64 -7.13 18.24
N ARG A 138 14.95 -8.13 18.80
CA ARG A 138 13.51 -8.33 18.58
C ARG A 138 12.73 -7.73 19.75
N PRO A 139 12.09 -6.55 19.60
CA PRO A 139 11.33 -5.96 20.70
C PRO A 139 10.14 -6.85 21.04
N ILE A 140 9.92 -7.12 22.33
CA ILE A 140 8.70 -7.78 22.80
C ILE A 140 7.63 -6.71 22.95
N PRO A 141 6.58 -6.70 22.10
CA PRO A 141 5.57 -5.65 22.16
C PRO A 141 4.70 -5.81 23.42
N HIS A 142 4.27 -4.68 23.98
CA HIS A 142 3.18 -4.68 24.96
C HIS A 142 1.86 -4.53 24.21
N LYS A 143 0.96 -5.51 24.39
CA LYS A 143 -0.37 -5.48 23.80
C LYS A 143 -1.09 -4.20 24.21
N ALA A 144 -1.59 -3.46 23.23
CA ALA A 144 -2.40 -2.26 23.44
C ALA A 144 -3.89 -2.55 23.27
N ALA A 145 -4.72 -1.59 23.70
CA ALA A 145 -6.13 -1.55 23.37
C ALA A 145 -6.33 -0.67 22.14
N CYS A 146 -6.89 -1.25 21.09
CA CYS A 146 -7.24 -0.60 19.84
C CYS A 146 -8.59 -1.14 19.37
N ALA A 147 -9.33 -0.33 18.62
CA ALA A 147 -10.62 -0.70 18.04
C ALA A 147 -10.55 -0.43 16.54
N CYS A 148 -11.18 -1.29 15.75
CA CYS A 148 -11.40 -1.02 14.34
C CYS A 148 -12.79 -0.47 14.10
N LEU A 149 -12.85 0.49 13.18
CA LEU A 149 -14.06 0.97 12.54
C LEU A 149 -13.82 0.91 11.03
N PRO A 150 -13.99 -0.28 10.40
CA PRO A 150 -13.78 -0.43 8.97
C PRO A 150 -14.69 0.52 8.19
N GLU A 151 -14.15 1.26 7.21
CA GLU A 151 -14.90 2.14 6.32
C GLU A 151 -15.19 1.42 4.99
N PRO A 152 -16.41 0.88 4.78
CA PRO A 152 -16.69 0.06 3.60
C PRO A 152 -16.59 0.85 2.29
N THR A 153 -16.75 2.17 2.34
CA THR A 153 -16.71 3.01 1.13
C THR A 153 -15.30 3.15 0.52
N GLN A 154 -14.25 2.74 1.23
CA GLN A 154 -12.86 2.77 0.71
C GLN A 154 -12.53 1.61 -0.23
N ILE A 155 -13.37 0.58 -0.31
CA ILE A 155 -13.18 -0.57 -1.20
C ILE A 155 -14.25 -0.63 -2.28
N VAL A 156 -13.90 -1.23 -3.41
CA VAL A 156 -14.85 -1.61 -4.47
C VAL A 156 -14.69 -3.08 -4.84
N GLY A 157 -15.78 -3.70 -5.28
CA GLY A 157 -15.77 -5.06 -5.81
C GLY A 157 -15.56 -5.14 -7.33
N ALA A 158 -15.31 -6.33 -7.86
CA ALA A 158 -15.12 -6.57 -9.29
C ALA A 158 -16.31 -6.11 -10.15
N ASP A 159 -17.54 -6.20 -9.63
CA ASP A 159 -18.75 -5.74 -10.34
C ASP A 159 -18.79 -4.22 -10.52
N GLU A 160 -18.35 -3.45 -9.51
CA GLU A 160 -18.20 -1.99 -9.63
C GLU A 160 -17.10 -1.64 -10.63
N VAL A 161 -15.98 -2.36 -10.63
CA VAL A 161 -14.90 -2.18 -11.62
C VAL A 161 -15.40 -2.50 -13.03
N MET A 162 -16.19 -3.55 -13.20
CA MET A 162 -16.83 -3.89 -14.47
C MET A 162 -17.78 -2.78 -14.94
N HIS A 163 -18.57 -2.21 -14.03
CA HIS A 163 -19.44 -1.09 -14.35
C HIS A 163 -18.63 0.13 -14.80
N ALA A 164 -17.60 0.51 -14.03
CA ALA A 164 -16.69 1.61 -14.35
C ALA A 164 -16.00 1.43 -15.71
N SER A 165 -15.51 0.23 -16.00
CA SER A 165 -14.88 -0.16 -17.27
C SER A 165 -15.82 0.03 -18.47
N ARG A 166 -17.12 -0.23 -18.29
CA ARG A 166 -18.13 -0.11 -19.35
C ARG A 166 -18.67 1.30 -19.52
N SER A 167 -18.87 2.03 -18.43
CA SER A 167 -19.53 3.34 -18.44
C SER A 167 -18.54 4.50 -18.64
N GLY A 168 -17.29 4.35 -18.21
CA GLY A 168 -16.31 5.43 -18.16
C GLY A 168 -16.64 6.53 -17.14
N GLU A 169 -17.64 6.32 -16.28
CA GLU A 169 -18.03 7.29 -15.25
C GLU A 169 -16.93 7.46 -14.20
N GLN A 170 -16.29 6.36 -13.81
CA GLN A 170 -15.19 6.31 -12.86
C GLN A 170 -13.87 6.06 -13.56
N LEU A 171 -12.79 6.64 -13.02
CA LEU A 171 -11.45 6.44 -13.56
C LEU A 171 -10.80 5.24 -12.86
N ILE A 172 -10.35 4.26 -13.63
CA ILE A 172 -9.59 3.12 -13.11
C ILE A 172 -8.10 3.41 -13.38
N ILE A 173 -7.29 3.43 -12.33
CA ILE A 173 -5.85 3.62 -12.41
C ILE A 173 -5.15 2.33 -11.99
N ASP A 174 -4.38 1.74 -12.90
CA ASP A 174 -3.55 0.56 -12.63
C ASP A 174 -2.11 1.00 -12.29
N ALA A 175 -1.63 0.59 -11.11
CA ALA A 175 -0.30 0.92 -10.60
C ALA A 175 0.80 -0.10 -10.96
N ARG A 176 0.50 -1.09 -11.82
CA ARG A 176 1.52 -2.02 -12.33
C ARG A 176 2.48 -1.31 -13.30
N PRO A 177 3.71 -1.83 -13.46
CA PRO A 177 4.61 -1.40 -14.54
C PRO A 177 3.98 -1.54 -15.93
N ASP A 178 4.33 -0.63 -16.84
CA ASP A 178 3.82 -0.54 -18.22
C ASP A 178 3.73 -1.88 -18.94
N ARG A 179 4.82 -2.66 -18.90
CA ARG A 179 4.89 -3.94 -19.64
C ARG A 179 3.92 -4.99 -19.11
N ARG A 180 3.53 -4.92 -17.84
CA ARG A 180 2.49 -5.79 -17.25
C ARG A 180 1.10 -5.31 -17.63
N PHE A 181 0.88 -3.99 -17.62
CA PHE A 181 -0.37 -3.38 -18.02
C PHE A 181 -0.68 -3.61 -19.51
N SER A 182 0.29 -3.35 -20.39
CA SER A 182 0.14 -3.53 -21.83
C SER A 182 0.03 -4.99 -22.25
N GLY A 183 0.44 -5.91 -21.37
CA GLY A 183 0.43 -7.35 -21.60
C GLY A 183 1.66 -7.87 -22.36
N GLU A 184 2.69 -7.05 -22.55
CA GLU A 184 3.96 -7.47 -23.17
C GLU A 184 4.76 -8.47 -22.31
N TYR A 185 4.66 -8.36 -20.99
CA TYR A 185 5.37 -9.21 -20.05
C TYR A 185 4.60 -9.36 -18.75
N GLU A 186 4.12 -10.57 -18.44
CA GLU A 186 3.44 -10.88 -17.18
C GLU A 186 4.10 -12.10 -16.51
N PRO A 187 4.95 -11.88 -15.49
CA PRO A 187 5.66 -12.96 -14.82
C PRO A 187 4.90 -13.56 -13.63
N LEU A 188 3.82 -12.92 -13.16
CA LEU A 188 3.13 -13.31 -11.92
C LEU A 188 1.76 -13.93 -12.17
N ASP A 189 1.04 -13.46 -13.19
CA ASP A 189 -0.33 -13.83 -13.48
C ASP A 189 -0.45 -14.70 -14.75
N PRO A 190 -1.42 -15.63 -14.82
CA PRO A 190 -1.60 -16.49 -15.99
C PRO A 190 -2.13 -15.76 -17.23
N VAL A 191 -2.70 -14.56 -17.05
CA VAL A 191 -3.27 -13.74 -18.13
C VAL A 191 -2.63 -12.35 -18.09
N ALA A 192 -2.02 -11.96 -19.20
CA ALA A 192 -1.40 -10.65 -19.39
C ALA A 192 -2.43 -9.62 -19.90
N GLY A 193 -2.21 -8.34 -19.59
CA GLY A 193 -3.07 -7.24 -20.03
C GLY A 193 -3.65 -6.42 -18.87
N HIS A 194 -4.75 -5.72 -19.14
CA HIS A 194 -5.40 -4.81 -18.20
C HIS A 194 -6.94 -4.80 -18.34
N VAL A 195 -7.59 -4.11 -17.40
CA VAL A 195 -9.04 -3.89 -17.41
C VAL A 195 -9.38 -2.85 -18.48
N PRO A 196 -10.26 -3.13 -19.46
CA PRO A 196 -10.58 -2.17 -20.51
C PRO A 196 -10.99 -0.80 -19.96
N GLY A 197 -10.44 0.27 -20.54
CA GLY A 197 -10.72 1.65 -20.12
C GLY A 197 -9.95 2.10 -18.86
N ALA A 198 -9.19 1.22 -18.22
CA ALA A 198 -8.22 1.64 -17.22
C ALA A 198 -7.08 2.42 -17.88
N ILE A 199 -6.48 3.34 -17.13
CA ILE A 199 -5.22 3.98 -17.50
C ILE A 199 -4.09 3.41 -16.64
N ASN A 200 -2.88 3.44 -17.17
CA ASN A 200 -1.70 3.06 -16.41
C ASN A 200 -1.04 4.28 -15.78
N TYR A 201 -0.71 4.15 -14.50
CA TYR A 201 0.15 5.09 -13.79
C TYR A 201 0.97 4.28 -12.77
N PRO A 202 2.13 3.74 -13.19
CA PRO A 202 3.00 2.95 -12.33
C PRO A 202 3.30 3.66 -11.00
N PHE A 203 3.39 2.90 -9.92
CA PHE A 203 3.49 3.51 -8.59
C PHE A 203 4.76 4.36 -8.41
N ASP A 204 5.84 4.02 -9.13
CA ASP A 204 7.14 4.68 -9.10
C ASP A 204 7.14 6.04 -9.79
N GLU A 205 6.12 6.37 -10.58
CA GLU A 205 5.86 7.73 -11.09
C GLU A 205 5.53 8.74 -9.97
N ASN A 206 5.28 8.26 -8.74
CA ASN A 206 5.09 9.12 -7.57
C ASN A 206 6.39 9.51 -6.87
N LEU A 207 7.52 8.94 -7.29
CA LEU A 207 8.79 9.04 -6.56
C LEU A 207 9.77 9.95 -7.29
N ASP A 208 10.59 10.67 -6.52
CA ASP A 208 11.79 11.33 -7.00
C ASP A 208 12.93 10.31 -7.14
N VAL A 209 14.02 10.73 -7.79
CA VAL A 209 15.19 9.91 -8.11
C VAL A 209 15.88 9.28 -6.88
N ASP A 210 15.67 9.85 -5.70
CA ASP A 210 16.26 9.37 -4.45
C ASP A 210 15.36 8.38 -3.68
N GLY A 211 14.17 8.09 -4.21
CA GLY A 211 13.17 7.18 -3.67
C GLY A 211 12.17 7.82 -2.70
N THR A 212 12.22 9.14 -2.50
CA THR A 212 11.20 9.89 -1.76
C THR A 212 9.98 10.19 -2.63
N PHE A 213 8.84 10.52 -2.03
CA PHE A 213 7.69 11.01 -2.80
C PHE A 213 7.99 12.37 -3.43
N LEU A 214 7.47 12.58 -4.64
CA LEU A 214 7.46 13.90 -5.26
C LEU A 214 6.73 14.93 -4.36
N PRO A 215 7.09 16.22 -4.47
CA PRO A 215 6.41 17.26 -3.71
C PRO A 215 4.88 17.28 -3.93
N PRO A 216 4.07 17.66 -2.92
CA PRO A 216 2.61 17.67 -3.01
C PRO A 216 2.04 18.39 -4.24
N GLU A 217 2.66 19.49 -4.65
CA GLU A 217 2.28 20.26 -5.83
C GLU A 217 2.52 19.51 -7.13
N ALA A 218 3.63 18.78 -7.25
CA ALA A 218 3.96 17.99 -8.44
C ALA A 218 3.03 16.77 -8.53
N LEU A 219 2.79 16.07 -7.41
CA LEU A 219 1.80 14.98 -7.36
C LEU A 219 0.40 15.50 -7.74
N ARG A 220 0.01 16.67 -7.24
CA ARG A 220 -1.29 17.27 -7.59
C ARG A 220 -1.38 17.59 -9.07
N GLU A 221 -0.35 18.17 -9.68
CA GLU A 221 -0.32 18.45 -11.11
C GLU A 221 -0.45 17.16 -11.94
N ASN A 222 0.35 16.14 -11.62
CA ASN A 222 0.32 14.84 -12.29
C ASN A 222 -1.08 14.22 -12.21
N TYR A 223 -1.65 14.10 -11.01
CA TYR A 223 -2.98 13.51 -10.85
C TYR A 223 -4.09 14.34 -11.48
N GLN A 224 -4.04 15.68 -11.44
CA GLN A 224 -5.03 16.51 -12.13
C GLN A 224 -5.03 16.29 -13.64
N ALA A 225 -3.86 16.09 -14.25
CA ALA A 225 -3.74 15.75 -15.66
C ALA A 225 -4.40 14.40 -15.99
N LEU A 226 -4.25 13.39 -15.12
CA LEU A 226 -4.90 12.09 -15.26
C LEU A 226 -6.42 12.16 -15.06
N LEU A 227 -6.86 12.92 -14.05
CA LEU A 227 -8.26 13.05 -13.65
C LEU A 227 -9.12 13.74 -14.72
N LYS A 228 -8.54 14.64 -15.50
CA LYS A 228 -9.25 15.42 -16.54
C LYS A 228 -10.56 16.04 -16.03
N GLY A 229 -10.52 16.56 -14.81
CA GLY A 229 -11.67 17.20 -14.14
C GLY A 229 -12.61 16.25 -13.38
N LYS A 230 -12.38 14.93 -13.40
CA LYS A 230 -13.09 13.99 -12.52
C LYS A 230 -12.69 14.24 -11.06
N PRO A 231 -13.64 14.20 -10.11
CA PRO A 231 -13.32 14.31 -8.69
C PRO A 231 -12.56 13.06 -8.19
N ALA A 232 -11.66 13.26 -7.21
CA ALA A 232 -10.81 12.21 -6.67
C ALA A 232 -11.56 10.97 -6.14
N TRP A 233 -12.74 11.16 -5.55
CA TRP A 233 -13.58 10.07 -5.04
C TRP A 233 -14.20 9.19 -6.13
N GLN A 234 -14.11 9.59 -7.41
CA GLN A 234 -14.47 8.75 -8.56
C GLN A 234 -13.30 7.91 -9.10
N VAL A 235 -12.15 7.92 -8.43
CA VAL A 235 -11.00 7.09 -8.81
C VAL A 235 -11.06 5.74 -8.11
N ILE A 236 -10.82 4.69 -8.88
CA ILE A 236 -10.58 3.33 -8.41
C ILE A 236 -9.12 2.98 -8.71
N HIS A 237 -8.35 2.62 -7.69
CA HIS A 237 -6.98 2.15 -7.84
C HIS A 237 -6.94 0.62 -7.84
N MET A 238 -6.11 0.08 -8.73
CA MET A 238 -5.81 -1.34 -8.77
C MET A 238 -4.34 -1.56 -9.13
N CYS A 239 -3.87 -2.79 -8.96
CA CYS A 239 -2.56 -3.21 -9.46
C CYS A 239 -2.59 -4.70 -9.78
N GLY A 240 -1.53 -5.45 -9.44
CA GLY A 240 -1.53 -6.91 -9.50
C GLY A 240 -2.48 -7.55 -8.48
N SER A 241 -2.50 -7.07 -7.24
CA SER A 241 -3.17 -7.76 -6.13
C SER A 241 -3.50 -6.84 -4.94
N GLY A 242 -3.76 -5.55 -5.19
CA GLY A 242 -4.19 -4.60 -4.18
C GLY A 242 -3.11 -4.16 -3.18
N VAL A 243 -1.83 -4.25 -3.55
CA VAL A 243 -0.69 -3.83 -2.72
C VAL A 243 -0.21 -2.45 -3.17
N THR A 244 0.54 -2.39 -4.28
CA THR A 244 1.12 -1.15 -4.83
C THR A 244 0.09 -0.11 -5.27
N ALA A 245 -1.17 -0.51 -5.51
CA ALA A 245 -2.28 0.42 -5.74
C ALA A 245 -2.47 1.43 -4.60
N CYS A 246 -2.16 1.01 -3.36
CA CYS A 246 -2.23 1.87 -2.18
C CYS A 246 -1.18 3.01 -2.24
N HIS A 247 -0.10 2.85 -2.99
CA HIS A 247 0.90 3.89 -3.21
C HIS A 247 0.32 5.08 -3.97
N ASN A 248 -0.50 4.82 -4.98
CA ASN A 248 -1.19 5.87 -5.74
C ASN A 248 -2.25 6.57 -4.85
N ILE A 249 -2.94 5.82 -3.98
CA ILE A 249 -3.87 6.41 -2.99
C ILE A 249 -3.12 7.34 -2.03
N LEU A 250 -1.97 6.90 -1.49
CA LEU A 250 -1.14 7.75 -0.63
C LEU A 250 -0.67 9.01 -1.35
N ALA A 251 -0.22 8.89 -2.60
CA ALA A 251 0.21 10.03 -3.41
C ALA A 251 -0.93 11.03 -3.65
N MET A 252 -2.15 10.55 -3.93
CA MET A 252 -3.34 11.42 -4.03
C MET A 252 -3.69 12.10 -2.69
N GLU A 253 -3.54 11.41 -1.56
CA GLU A 253 -3.72 12.01 -0.23
C GLU A 253 -2.69 13.11 0.05
N ILE A 254 -1.42 12.89 -0.29
CA ILE A 254 -0.35 13.91 -0.21
C ILE A 254 -0.67 15.10 -1.11
N ALA A 255 -1.16 14.84 -2.33
CA ALA A 255 -1.62 15.86 -3.28
C ALA A 255 -2.90 16.60 -2.83
N GLY A 256 -3.50 16.27 -1.68
CA GLY A 256 -4.75 16.86 -1.21
C GLY A 256 -5.95 16.53 -2.11
N LEU A 257 -5.96 15.33 -2.70
CA LEU A 257 -7.01 14.76 -3.54
C LEU A 257 -7.60 13.50 -2.85
N PRO A 258 -8.23 13.62 -1.67
CA PRO A 258 -8.62 12.46 -0.87
C PRO A 258 -9.86 11.74 -1.42
N GLY A 259 -10.07 10.52 -0.94
CA GLY A 259 -11.32 9.77 -1.11
C GLY A 259 -11.36 8.80 -2.28
N SER A 260 -10.25 8.62 -3.00
CA SER A 260 -10.10 7.55 -3.99
C SER A 260 -10.22 6.16 -3.34
N ARG A 261 -10.72 5.18 -4.08
CA ARG A 261 -11.08 3.84 -3.57
C ARG A 261 -10.13 2.77 -4.08
N LEU A 262 -9.96 1.69 -3.33
CA LEU A 262 -9.15 0.54 -3.70
C LEU A 262 -10.02 -0.58 -4.27
N TYR A 263 -9.58 -1.23 -5.36
CA TYR A 263 -10.03 -2.57 -5.75
C TYR A 263 -9.03 -3.61 -5.21
N PRO A 264 -9.30 -4.25 -4.04
CA PRO A 264 -8.28 -5.05 -3.36
C PRO A 264 -7.93 -6.33 -4.11
N GLY A 265 -8.91 -6.95 -4.77
CA GLY A 265 -8.67 -8.15 -5.58
C GLY A 265 -7.79 -7.88 -6.80
N SER A 266 -7.90 -6.69 -7.38
CA SER A 266 -7.00 -6.18 -8.43
C SER A 266 -6.91 -7.15 -9.63
N TRP A 267 -5.85 -7.08 -10.44
CA TRP A 267 -5.70 -7.91 -11.64
C TRP A 267 -5.84 -9.40 -11.34
N SER A 268 -5.23 -9.88 -10.25
CA SER A 268 -5.24 -11.29 -9.87
C SER A 268 -6.63 -11.85 -9.54
N GLU A 269 -7.57 -11.02 -9.07
CA GLU A 269 -8.97 -11.41 -8.92
C GLU A 269 -9.74 -11.24 -10.23
N TRP A 270 -9.46 -10.15 -10.97
CA TRP A 270 -10.13 -9.84 -12.23
C TRP A 270 -10.07 -11.03 -13.19
N ILE A 271 -8.87 -11.57 -13.41
CA ILE A 271 -8.61 -12.65 -14.38
C ILE A 271 -9.11 -14.03 -13.93
N ARG A 272 -9.62 -14.18 -12.70
CA ARG A 272 -10.21 -15.45 -12.25
C ARG A 272 -11.55 -15.75 -12.91
N ASP A 273 -12.26 -14.70 -13.31
CA ASP A 273 -13.51 -14.83 -14.02
C ASP A 273 -13.26 -14.60 -15.53
N PRO A 274 -13.27 -15.66 -16.35
CA PRO A 274 -13.02 -15.55 -17.78
C PRO A 274 -14.11 -14.76 -18.54
N ALA A 275 -15.25 -14.44 -17.90
CA ALA A 275 -16.27 -13.57 -18.48
C ALA A 275 -15.89 -12.09 -18.38
N ARG A 276 -14.88 -11.72 -17.58
CA ARG A 276 -14.40 -10.35 -17.46
C ARG A 276 -13.46 -10.01 -18.62
N PRO A 277 -13.67 -8.87 -19.31
CA PRO A 277 -12.90 -8.55 -20.49
C PRO A 277 -11.46 -8.19 -20.12
N VAL A 278 -10.55 -8.47 -21.05
CA VAL A 278 -9.11 -8.17 -20.96
C VAL A 278 -8.72 -7.38 -22.19
N ALA A 279 -8.03 -6.26 -21.99
CA ALA A 279 -7.40 -5.47 -23.03
C ALA A 279 -5.87 -5.62 -22.99
N THR A 280 -5.22 -5.38 -24.12
CA THR A 280 -3.76 -5.37 -24.29
C THR A 280 -3.37 -4.15 -25.14
N GLY A 281 -2.11 -3.73 -25.06
CA GLY A 281 -1.63 -2.50 -25.71
C GLY A 281 -1.88 -1.24 -24.86
N GLU A 282 -2.08 -0.11 -25.54
CA GLU A 282 -2.40 1.21 -24.96
C GLU A 282 -3.87 1.31 -24.52
#